data_AF-A0A7J2V9X4-F1
#
_entry.id   AF-A0A7J2V9X4-F1
#
_cell.length_a   1.000
_cell.length_b   1.000
_cell.length_c   1.000
_cell.angle_alpha   90.00
_cell.angle_beta   90.00
_cell.angle_gamma   90.00
#
_symmetry.space_group_name_H-M   'P 1'
#
loop_
_entity.id
_entity.type
_entity.pdbx_description
1 polymer ?
#
loop_
_entity_poly.entity_id
_entity_poly.type
_entity_poly.pdbx_seq_one_letter_code
_entity_poly.pdbx_strand_id
1 'polypeptide(L)'
;MVELLTWFFKVKEIVKAESKNLYTRVDDVFTAELEADRGYRIYMETSWSNPEYRVPETYIEVKGSHGVIRVTEDYLKVSTSIEHDLLGNRREVALYKPHYYQGIPPVNLADPEYTIENIHFLESIHEAREPLTSIEKSIETMRLVDELYEAAGKREEKNGQGNTPGRQPIPRCQSLSPRKGED
;
A
#
# COMPACT_ATOMS: atom_id res chain seq x y z
N MET A 1 -1.24 -0.22 -0.03
CA MET A 1 -0.03 0.51 -0.45
C MET A 1 0.98 -0.38 -1.18
N VAL A 2 1.41 -1.52 -0.61
CA VAL A 2 2.42 -2.41 -1.24
C VAL A 2 2.02 -2.88 -2.65
N GLU A 3 0.76 -3.28 -2.83
CA GLU A 3 0.21 -3.63 -4.15
C GLU A 3 0.34 -2.47 -5.15
N LEU A 4 -0.09 -1.27 -4.75
CA LEU A 4 -0.05 -0.07 -5.57
C LEU A 4 1.37 0.28 -6.04
N LEU A 5 2.34 0.23 -5.12
CA LEU A 5 3.74 0.45 -5.43
C LEU A 5 4.29 -0.63 -6.37
N THR A 6 3.94 -1.88 -6.15
CA THR A 6 4.36 -3.00 -7.00
C THR A 6 3.75 -2.90 -8.40
N TRP A 7 2.50 -2.47 -8.49
CA TRP A 7 1.80 -2.28 -9.75
C TRP A 7 2.41 -1.16 -10.59
N PHE A 8 2.61 0.03 -10.00
CA PHE A 8 3.18 1.19 -10.71
C PHE A 8 4.67 1.05 -10.99
N PHE A 9 5.44 0.59 -10.00
CA PHE A 9 6.89 0.73 -10.00
C PHE A 9 7.65 -0.58 -10.14
N LYS A 10 6.97 -1.74 -10.14
CA LYS A 10 7.62 -3.06 -10.30
C LYS A 10 8.75 -3.26 -9.30
N VAL A 11 8.37 -3.32 -8.02
CA VAL A 11 9.28 -3.62 -6.91
C VAL A 11 10.02 -4.93 -7.18
N LYS A 12 11.35 -4.90 -7.07
CA LYS A 12 12.24 -6.04 -7.35
C LYS A 12 12.87 -6.59 -6.08
N GLU A 13 13.32 -5.71 -5.18
CA GLU A 13 13.99 -6.12 -3.95
C GLU A 13 13.70 -5.19 -2.78
N ILE A 14 13.86 -5.73 -1.57
CA ILE A 14 13.78 -5.00 -0.32
C ILE A 14 15.20 -4.67 0.13
N VAL A 15 15.49 -3.38 0.25
CA VAL A 15 16.80 -2.85 0.69
C VAL A 15 16.86 -2.83 2.19
N LYS A 16 15.78 -2.33 2.81
CA LYS A 16 15.64 -2.15 4.24
C LYS A 16 14.17 -2.18 4.62
N ALA A 17 13.85 -2.81 5.73
CA ALA A 17 12.55 -2.70 6.38
C ALA A 17 12.73 -2.52 7.90
N GLU A 18 11.80 -1.81 8.53
CA GLU A 18 11.78 -1.56 9.97
C GLU A 18 10.32 -1.39 10.44
N SER A 19 9.91 -2.21 11.39
CA SER A 19 8.62 -2.16 12.07
C SER A 19 8.79 -1.65 13.50
N LYS A 20 7.82 -0.88 14.00
CA LYS A 20 7.78 -0.42 15.40
C LYS A 20 6.36 -0.54 15.95
N ASN A 21 6.29 -0.73 17.25
CA ASN A 21 5.07 -0.70 18.04
C ASN A 21 5.18 0.40 19.12
N LEU A 22 4.74 1.62 18.80
CA LEU A 22 4.86 2.78 19.68
C LEU A 22 3.77 2.79 20.77
N TYR A 23 2.52 2.54 20.39
CA TYR A 23 1.35 2.63 21.28
C TYR A 23 0.48 1.37 21.30
N THR A 24 0.75 0.40 20.42
CA THR A 24 -0.05 -0.83 20.33
C THR A 24 0.79 -2.10 20.58
N ARG A 25 0.12 -3.26 20.63
CA ARG A 25 0.79 -4.57 20.74
C ARG A 25 1.16 -5.17 19.38
N VAL A 26 0.80 -4.50 18.30
CA VAL A 26 1.15 -4.84 16.92
C VAL A 26 2.01 -3.71 16.35
N ASP A 27 2.58 -3.89 15.17
CA ASP A 27 3.24 -2.79 14.48
C ASP A 27 2.23 -1.69 14.14
N ASP A 28 2.57 -0.46 14.54
CA ASP A 28 1.77 0.73 14.28
C ASP A 28 2.56 1.78 13.47
N VAL A 29 3.84 1.53 13.23
CA VAL A 29 4.69 2.25 12.29
C VAL A 29 5.53 1.26 11.49
N PHE A 30 5.53 1.41 10.18
CA PHE A 30 6.32 0.61 9.26
C PHE A 30 7.06 1.50 8.26
N THR A 31 8.35 1.26 8.08
CA THR A 31 9.15 1.96 7.06
C THR A 31 9.91 0.95 6.22
N ALA A 32 10.01 1.19 4.92
CA ALA A 32 10.83 0.39 4.04
C ALA A 32 11.47 1.22 2.92
N GLU A 33 12.63 0.74 2.50
CA GLU A 33 13.32 1.15 1.29
C GLU A 33 13.33 -0.04 0.34
N LEU A 34 12.81 0.17 -0.86
CA LEU A 34 12.66 -0.83 -1.92
C LEU A 34 13.44 -0.37 -3.16
N GLU A 35 13.85 -1.32 -4.00
CA GLU A 35 14.39 -1.04 -5.33
C GLU A 35 13.47 -1.60 -6.40
N ALA A 36 13.16 -0.75 -7.38
CA ALA A 36 12.38 -1.10 -8.56
C ALA A 36 13.25 -1.79 -9.64
N ASP A 37 12.60 -2.45 -10.60
CA ASP A 37 13.24 -3.12 -11.74
C ASP A 37 14.24 -2.23 -12.53
N ARG A 38 13.95 -0.93 -12.63
CA ARG A 38 14.76 0.08 -13.34
C ARG A 38 15.74 0.83 -12.42
N GLY A 39 15.99 0.34 -11.22
CA GLY A 39 17.06 0.81 -10.33
C GLY A 39 16.76 2.11 -9.58
N TYR A 40 15.52 2.61 -9.56
CA TYR A 40 15.15 3.72 -8.68
C TYR A 40 14.69 3.21 -7.31
N ARG A 41 14.97 4.03 -6.28
CA ARG A 41 14.61 3.74 -4.88
C ARG A 41 13.20 4.22 -4.58
N ILE A 42 12.45 3.39 -3.87
CA ILE A 42 11.13 3.71 -3.35
C ILE A 42 11.25 3.74 -1.82
N TYR A 43 10.85 4.85 -1.23
CA TYR A 43 10.77 4.99 0.22
C TYR A 43 9.30 4.98 0.61
N MET A 44 8.92 4.04 1.48
CA MET A 44 7.57 3.95 2.00
C MET A 44 7.58 4.10 3.52
N GLU A 45 6.59 4.82 4.02
CA GLU A 45 6.28 4.94 5.44
C GLU A 45 4.77 4.76 5.61
N THR A 46 4.38 4.06 6.66
CA THR A 46 2.99 3.91 7.07
C THR A 46 2.94 4.01 8.58
N SER A 47 2.07 4.85 9.11
CA SER A 47 1.95 5.09 10.55
C SER A 47 0.50 5.31 10.95
N TRP A 48 0.04 4.55 11.95
CA TRP A 48 -1.23 4.76 12.65
C TRP A 48 -1.07 5.63 13.91
N SER A 49 0.17 5.99 14.23
CA SER A 49 0.55 6.61 15.50
C SER A 49 1.08 8.04 15.34
N ASN A 50 1.26 8.52 14.11
CA ASN A 50 1.69 9.88 13.83
C ASN A 50 0.47 10.84 13.75
N PRO A 51 0.30 11.78 14.70
CA PRO A 51 -0.84 12.68 14.71
C PRO A 51 -0.82 13.73 13.58
N GLU A 52 0.33 13.95 12.95
CA GLU A 52 0.46 14.87 11.80
C GLU A 52 -0.09 14.25 10.50
N TYR A 53 -0.36 12.94 10.48
CA TYR A 53 -0.92 12.27 9.32
C TYR A 53 -2.44 12.31 9.34
N ARG A 54 -3.02 12.73 8.22
CA ARG A 54 -4.46 12.58 8.00
C ARG A 54 -4.76 11.11 7.73
N VAL A 55 -5.75 10.56 8.41
CA VAL A 55 -6.16 9.17 8.23
C VAL A 55 -7.53 9.10 7.54
N PRO A 56 -7.69 8.28 6.47
CA PRO A 56 -6.65 7.68 5.62
C PRO A 56 -6.21 8.65 4.51
N GLU A 57 -4.90 8.89 4.36
CA GLU A 57 -4.32 9.62 3.22
C GLU A 57 -3.17 8.81 2.62
N THR A 58 -3.20 8.64 1.30
CA THR A 58 -2.12 8.02 0.53
C THR A 58 -1.35 9.12 -0.18
N TYR A 59 -0.13 9.40 0.28
CA TYR A 59 0.77 10.35 -0.38
C TYR A 59 1.81 9.62 -1.24
N ILE A 60 1.86 9.97 -2.53
CA ILE A 60 2.88 9.48 -3.46
C ILE A 60 3.62 10.67 -4.07
N GLU A 61 4.94 10.70 -3.88
CA GLU A 61 5.84 11.65 -4.53
C GLU A 61 6.79 10.93 -5.48
N VAL A 62 6.75 11.30 -6.76
CA VAL A 62 7.63 10.76 -7.80
C VAL A 62 8.56 11.87 -8.27
N LYS A 63 9.87 11.67 -8.09
CA LYS A 63 10.92 12.58 -8.54
C LYS A 63 11.57 12.03 -9.81
N GLY A 64 11.34 12.71 -10.93
CA GLY A 64 11.98 12.43 -12.20
C GLY A 64 13.11 13.42 -12.51
N SER A 65 13.82 13.17 -13.61
CA SER A 65 14.89 14.06 -14.09
C SER A 65 14.40 15.45 -14.51
N HIS A 66 13.13 15.58 -14.87
CA HIS A 66 12.53 16.81 -15.39
C HIS A 66 11.42 17.38 -14.50
N GLY A 67 11.23 16.86 -13.29
CA GLY A 67 10.14 17.33 -12.45
C GLY A 67 9.76 16.41 -11.31
N VAL A 68 8.71 16.82 -10.61
CA VAL A 68 8.13 16.11 -9.47
C VAL A 68 6.63 16.03 -9.64
N ILE A 69 6.07 14.85 -9.38
CA ILE A 69 4.64 14.61 -9.28
C ILE A 69 4.31 14.31 -7.82
N ARG A 70 3.27 14.94 -7.28
CA ARG A 70 2.73 14.69 -5.94
C ARG A 70 1.25 14.38 -6.07
N VAL A 71 0.85 13.25 -5.51
CA VAL A 71 -0.53 12.77 -5.57
C VAL A 71 -1.00 12.46 -4.16
N THR A 72 -2.21 12.95 -3.87
CA THR A 72 -3.06 12.49 -2.77
C THR A 72 -4.48 12.32 -3.29
N GLU A 73 -5.38 11.87 -2.43
CA GLU A 73 -6.81 11.81 -2.72
C GLU A 73 -7.41 13.20 -3.03
N ASP A 74 -6.81 14.28 -2.51
CA ASP A 74 -7.32 15.64 -2.67
C ASP A 74 -6.66 16.41 -3.81
N TYR A 75 -5.45 16.06 -4.22
CA TYR A 75 -4.74 16.81 -5.26
C TYR A 75 -3.77 15.99 -6.09
N LEU A 76 -3.60 16.47 -7.33
CA LEU A 76 -2.49 16.13 -8.21
C LEU A 76 -1.70 17.42 -8.48
N LYS A 77 -0.44 17.46 -8.05
CA LYS A 77 0.48 18.56 -8.33
C LYS A 77 1.63 18.05 -9.18
N VAL A 78 1.90 18.75 -10.28
CA VAL A 78 3.00 18.45 -11.19
C VAL A 78 3.84 19.71 -11.34
N SER A 79 5.14 19.58 -11.12
CA SER A 79 6.12 20.66 -11.32
C SER A 79 7.24 20.14 -12.21
N THR A 80 7.52 20.80 -13.33
CA THR A 80 8.52 20.40 -14.32
C THR A 80 9.55 21.50 -14.57
N SER A 81 10.76 21.11 -14.98
CA SER A 81 11.82 22.05 -15.39
C SER A 81 11.60 22.62 -16.79
N ILE A 82 10.85 21.89 -17.62
CA ILE A 82 10.50 22.23 -19.00
C ILE A 82 8.98 22.33 -19.15
N GLU A 83 8.51 23.15 -20.09
CA GLU A 83 7.11 23.16 -20.47
C GLU A 83 6.74 21.84 -21.16
N HIS A 84 5.52 21.37 -20.92
CA HIS A 84 5.04 20.10 -21.45
C HIS A 84 3.59 20.22 -21.93
N ASP A 85 3.29 19.65 -23.10
CA ASP A 85 1.98 19.73 -23.75
C ASP A 85 0.85 19.18 -22.86
N LEU A 86 1.09 18.06 -22.18
CA LEU A 86 0.15 17.47 -21.21
C LEU A 86 -0.22 18.41 -20.04
N LEU A 87 0.58 19.44 -19.79
CA LEU A 87 0.35 20.45 -18.76
C LEU A 87 -0.24 21.75 -19.34
N GLY A 88 -0.64 21.74 -20.62
CA GLY A 88 -1.10 22.93 -21.34
C GLY A 88 0.03 23.94 -21.57
N ASN A 89 1.23 23.45 -21.88
CA ASN A 89 2.46 24.24 -22.05
C ASN A 89 2.84 25.05 -20.79
N ARG A 90 2.59 24.46 -19.62
CA ARG A 90 2.96 25.04 -18.32
C ARG A 90 4.05 24.19 -17.67
N ARG A 91 4.77 24.83 -16.75
CA ARG A 91 5.75 24.16 -15.88
C ARG A 91 5.13 23.65 -14.59
N GLU A 92 3.99 24.19 -14.21
CA GLU A 92 3.31 23.82 -12.97
C GLU A 92 1.81 23.69 -13.20
N VAL A 93 1.25 22.62 -12.66
CA VAL A 93 -0.19 22.37 -12.62
C VAL A 93 -0.55 21.84 -11.24
N ALA A 94 -1.61 22.39 -10.66
CA ALA A 94 -2.23 21.87 -9.45
C ALA A 94 -3.71 21.64 -9.72
N LEU A 95 -4.12 20.37 -9.66
CA LEU A 95 -5.51 19.95 -9.74
C LEU A 95 -5.97 19.58 -8.33
N TYR A 96 -7.05 20.19 -7.87
CA TYR A 96 -7.66 19.93 -6.57
C TYR A 96 -9.01 19.26 -6.77
N LYS A 97 -9.35 18.32 -5.88
CA LYS A 97 -10.55 17.49 -5.96
C LYS A 97 -10.80 16.97 -7.37
N PRO A 98 -9.79 16.31 -7.98
CA PRO A 98 -9.97 15.70 -9.29
C PRO A 98 -11.19 14.79 -9.28
N HIS A 99 -12.17 15.09 -10.13
CA HIS A 99 -13.33 14.24 -10.34
C HIS A 99 -12.91 13.08 -11.24
N TYR A 100 -12.33 12.03 -10.66
CA TYR A 100 -11.77 10.91 -11.42
C TYR A 100 -12.83 10.10 -12.19
N TYR A 101 -14.07 10.08 -11.70
CA TYR A 101 -15.13 9.18 -12.21
C TYR A 101 -16.36 9.95 -12.70
N GLN A 102 -16.16 10.95 -13.57
CA GLN A 102 -17.29 11.66 -14.15
C GLN A 102 -18.10 10.73 -15.06
N GLY A 103 -19.35 10.45 -14.65
CA GLY A 103 -20.27 9.60 -15.40
C GLY A 103 -20.03 8.09 -15.27
N ILE A 104 -19.14 7.66 -14.37
CA ILE A 104 -18.82 6.26 -14.10
C ILE A 104 -18.76 6.08 -12.57
N PRO A 105 -19.27 4.99 -12.00
CA PRO A 105 -20.18 4.01 -12.59
C PRO A 105 -21.55 4.64 -12.94
N PRO A 106 -22.35 4.02 -13.83
CA PRO A 106 -23.71 4.50 -14.14
C PRO A 106 -24.62 4.55 -12.90
N VAL A 107 -24.39 3.67 -11.94
CA VAL A 107 -25.06 3.65 -10.63
C VAL A 107 -23.98 3.43 -9.58
N ASN A 108 -23.85 4.34 -8.62
CA ASN A 108 -22.90 4.20 -7.52
C ASN A 108 -23.57 3.49 -6.33
N LEU A 109 -22.99 2.36 -5.88
CA LEU A 109 -23.55 1.54 -4.79
C LEU A 109 -22.80 1.71 -3.46
N ALA A 110 -21.48 1.95 -3.49
CA ALA A 110 -20.63 1.97 -2.30
C ALA A 110 -19.39 2.88 -2.41
N ASP A 111 -19.35 3.75 -3.43
CA ASP A 111 -18.26 4.58 -3.97
C ASP A 111 -17.80 4.11 -5.37
N PRO A 112 -17.38 5.04 -6.25
CA PRO A 112 -17.04 4.72 -7.63
C PRO A 112 -15.96 3.65 -7.76
N GLU A 113 -14.93 3.67 -6.90
CA GLU A 113 -13.81 2.74 -6.91
C GLU A 113 -14.29 1.29 -6.74
N TYR A 114 -15.05 1.03 -5.67
CA TYR A 114 -15.58 -0.31 -5.38
C TYR A 114 -16.59 -0.76 -6.44
N THR A 115 -17.43 0.18 -6.90
CA THR A 115 -18.44 -0.16 -7.90
C THR A 115 -17.78 -0.50 -9.25
N ILE A 116 -16.74 0.23 -9.65
CA ILE A 116 -15.97 -0.06 -10.87
C ILE A 116 -15.26 -1.42 -10.75
N GLU A 117 -14.67 -1.73 -9.59
CA GLU A 117 -14.06 -3.04 -9.37
C GLU A 117 -15.08 -4.18 -9.45
N ASN A 118 -16.29 -3.98 -8.90
CA ASN A 118 -17.38 -4.95 -8.97
C ASN A 118 -17.87 -5.17 -10.40
N ILE A 119 -18.06 -4.10 -11.18
CA ILE A 119 -18.39 -4.18 -12.60
C ILE A 119 -17.30 -4.96 -13.34
N HIS A 120 -16.04 -4.60 -13.12
CA HIS A 120 -14.90 -5.27 -13.73
C HIS A 120 -14.84 -6.77 -13.41
N PHE A 121 -15.15 -7.16 -12.17
CA PHE A 121 -15.24 -8.56 -11.76
C PHE A 121 -16.36 -9.31 -12.51
N LEU A 122 -17.55 -8.72 -12.60
CA LEU A 122 -18.69 -9.32 -13.32
C LEU A 122 -18.41 -9.45 -14.82
N GLU A 123 -17.82 -8.43 -15.44
CA GLU A 123 -17.37 -8.48 -16.83
C GLU A 123 -16.32 -9.58 -17.04
N SER A 124 -15.38 -9.72 -16.10
CA SER A 124 -14.35 -10.75 -16.17
C SER A 124 -14.95 -12.17 -16.18
N ILE A 125 -15.99 -12.40 -15.37
CA ILE A 125 -16.75 -13.67 -15.38
C ILE A 125 -17.46 -13.85 -16.71
N HIS A 126 -18.15 -12.81 -17.19
CA HIS A 126 -18.92 -12.87 -18.44
C HIS A 126 -18.05 -13.19 -19.66
N GLU A 127 -16.87 -12.59 -19.73
CA GLU A 127 -15.91 -12.74 -20.84
C GLU A 127 -14.94 -13.91 -20.64
N ALA A 128 -15.06 -14.67 -19.55
CA ALA A 128 -14.13 -15.74 -19.16
C ALA A 128 -12.66 -15.29 -19.14
N ARG A 129 -12.40 -14.06 -18.68
CA ARG A 129 -11.06 -13.50 -18.49
C ARG A 129 -10.71 -13.40 -17.01
N GLU A 130 -9.41 -13.42 -16.73
CA GLU A 130 -8.92 -13.24 -15.37
C GLU A 130 -9.04 -11.76 -14.94
N PRO A 131 -9.54 -11.46 -13.73
CA PRO A 131 -9.58 -10.09 -13.25
C PRO A 131 -8.17 -9.53 -12.97
N LEU A 132 -8.06 -8.21 -12.84
CA LEU A 132 -6.82 -7.51 -12.52
C LEU A 132 -6.37 -7.83 -11.09
N THR A 133 -7.31 -7.94 -10.16
CA THR A 133 -7.12 -8.30 -8.75
C THR A 133 -7.46 -9.77 -8.50
N SER A 134 -6.93 -10.68 -9.33
CA SER A 134 -7.08 -12.13 -9.09
C SER A 134 -6.26 -12.57 -7.88
N ILE A 135 -6.67 -13.66 -7.23
CA ILE A 135 -5.95 -14.25 -6.09
C ILE A 135 -4.51 -14.58 -6.52
N GLU A 136 -4.35 -15.14 -7.72
CA GLU A 136 -3.07 -15.49 -8.31
C GLU A 136 -2.12 -14.29 -8.40
N LYS A 137 -2.64 -13.11 -8.80
CA LYS A 137 -1.87 -11.86 -8.84
C LYS A 137 -1.61 -11.30 -7.45
N SER A 138 -2.54 -11.44 -6.51
CA SER A 138 -2.36 -10.98 -5.14
C SER A 138 -1.29 -11.79 -4.37
N ILE A 139 -1.00 -13.04 -4.76
CA ILE A 139 0.05 -13.86 -4.13
C ILE A 139 1.42 -13.15 -4.17
N GLU A 140 1.78 -12.50 -5.27
CA GLU A 140 3.06 -11.80 -5.38
C GLU A 140 3.17 -10.66 -4.38
N THR A 141 2.10 -9.86 -4.24
CA THR A 141 2.01 -8.80 -3.24
C THR A 141 2.11 -9.38 -1.82
N MET A 142 1.40 -10.47 -1.52
CA MET A 142 1.42 -11.07 -0.19
C MET A 142 2.78 -11.65 0.16
N ARG A 143 3.49 -12.28 -0.80
CA ARG A 143 4.88 -12.71 -0.61
C ARG A 143 5.80 -11.54 -0.29
N LEU A 144 5.65 -10.42 -0.99
CA LEU A 144 6.42 -9.22 -0.72
C LEU A 144 6.15 -8.67 0.69
N VAL A 145 4.91 -8.75 1.17
CA VAL A 145 4.56 -8.40 2.56
C VAL A 145 5.28 -9.32 3.55
N ASP A 146 5.28 -10.63 3.32
CA ASP A 146 5.99 -11.59 4.19
C ASP A 146 7.50 -11.29 4.22
N GLU A 147 8.11 -11.05 3.06
CA GLU A 147 9.53 -10.69 2.94
C GLU A 147 9.87 -9.37 3.67
N LEU A 148 8.97 -8.39 3.65
CA LEU A 148 9.11 -7.13 4.39
C LEU A 148 9.16 -7.37 5.90
N TYR A 149 8.25 -8.20 6.44
CA TYR A 149 8.26 -8.53 7.86
C TYR A 149 9.49 -9.38 8.24
N GLU A 150 9.94 -10.29 7.38
CA GLU A 150 11.19 -11.02 7.61
C GLU A 150 12.40 -10.09 7.68
N ALA A 151 12.49 -9.13 6.75
CA ALA A 151 13.57 -8.15 6.71
C ALA A 151 13.57 -7.24 7.96
N ALA A 152 12.39 -6.85 8.42
CA ALA A 152 12.23 -6.07 9.66
C ALA A 152 12.66 -6.88 10.90
N GLY A 153 12.23 -8.14 11.01
CA GLY A 153 12.57 -9.03 12.14
C GLY A 153 14.07 -9.35 12.24
N LYS A 154 14.75 -9.58 11.11
CA LYS A 154 16.22 -9.81 11.05
C LYS A 154 17.02 -8.64 11.62
N ARG A 155 16.45 -7.43 11.64
CA ARG A 155 17.10 -6.21 12.16
C ARG A 155 16.89 -6.05 13.67
N GLU A 156 15.74 -6.45 14.21
CA GLU A 156 15.51 -6.51 15.66
C GLU A 156 16.54 -7.43 16.34
N GLU A 157 16.87 -8.57 15.73
CA GLU A 157 17.85 -9.53 16.26
C GLU A 157 19.29 -8.97 16.26
N LYS A 158 19.67 -8.16 15.26
CA LYS A 158 21.00 -7.51 15.20
C LYS A 158 21.14 -6.35 16.17
N ASN A 159 20.06 -5.63 16.46
CA ASN A 159 20.03 -4.57 17.47
C ASN A 159 19.80 -5.10 18.90
N GLY A 160 19.28 -6.32 19.03
CA GLY A 160 18.90 -6.99 20.28
C GLY A 160 20.03 -7.68 21.06
N GLN A 161 21.31 -7.56 20.65
CA GLN A 161 22.44 -7.97 21.49
C GLN A 161 22.66 -7.06 22.73
N GLY A 162 21.73 -6.14 23.00
CA GLY A 162 21.54 -5.48 24.29
C GLY A 162 20.21 -5.89 24.94
N ASN A 163 20.24 -6.99 25.69
CA ASN A 163 19.38 -7.35 26.82
C ASN A 163 17.84 -7.11 26.70
N THR A 164 17.06 -8.16 26.39
CA THR A 164 15.67 -8.32 26.88
C THR A 164 15.20 -9.79 26.77
N PRO A 165 14.32 -10.28 27.67
CA PRO A 165 14.05 -11.69 27.88
C PRO A 165 13.04 -12.28 26.88
N GLY A 166 13.13 -13.60 26.69
CA GLY A 166 12.59 -14.33 25.54
C GLY A 166 11.09 -14.19 25.26
N ARG A 167 10.76 -14.14 23.96
CA ARG A 167 9.40 -14.32 23.43
C ARG A 167 8.84 -15.67 23.88
N GLN A 168 7.73 -15.66 24.61
CA GLN A 168 6.92 -16.87 24.81
C GLN A 168 6.15 -17.19 23.52
N PRO A 169 6.05 -18.46 23.11
CA PRO A 169 5.32 -18.85 21.92
C PRO A 169 3.80 -18.65 22.11
N ILE A 170 3.16 -18.24 21.02
CA ILE A 170 1.72 -17.98 20.91
C ILE A 170 0.93 -19.27 21.27
N PRO A 171 -0.07 -19.22 22.16
CA PRO A 171 -0.85 -20.40 22.49
C PRO A 171 -1.71 -20.83 21.30
N ARG A 172 -1.62 -22.11 20.91
CA ARG A 172 -2.51 -22.72 19.91
C ARG A 172 -3.97 -22.58 20.36
N CYS A 173 -4.84 -22.15 19.45
CA CYS A 173 -6.29 -22.16 19.63
C CYS A 173 -6.75 -23.54 20.10
N GLN A 174 -7.34 -23.60 21.30
CA GLN A 174 -8.03 -24.79 21.77
C GLN A 174 -9.41 -24.85 21.10
N SER A 175 -9.68 -25.97 20.43
CA SER A 175 -10.99 -26.27 19.85
C SER A 175 -12.06 -26.29 20.95
N LEU A 176 -13.07 -25.42 20.83
CA LEU A 176 -14.24 -25.40 21.70
C LEU A 176 -15.02 -26.73 21.55
N SER A 177 -15.14 -27.47 22.65
CA SER A 177 -16.06 -28.61 22.73
C SER A 177 -17.49 -28.12 22.99
N PRO A 178 -18.53 -28.78 22.45
CA PRO A 178 -19.91 -28.30 22.53
C PRO A 178 -20.47 -28.44 23.96
N ARG A 179 -21.14 -27.39 24.45
CA ARG A 179 -21.86 -27.41 25.73
C ARG A 179 -23.01 -28.41 25.67
N LYS A 180 -23.04 -29.34 26.62
CA LYS A 180 -24.23 -30.16 26.92
C LYS A 180 -25.33 -29.23 27.45
N GLY A 181 -26.55 -29.44 26.95
CA GLY A 181 -27.75 -28.83 27.51
C GLY A 181 -28.06 -29.40 28.89
N GLU A 182 -28.69 -28.57 29.70
CA GLU A 182 -29.41 -28.97 30.90
C GLU A 182 -30.76 -28.24 30.90
N ASP A 183 -31.75 -28.98 31.40
CA ASP A 183 -33.20 -28.80 31.32
C ASP A 183 -33.76 -27.60 32.09
#